data_AF-A0A2W5UMQ2-F1
#
_entry.id   AF-A0A2W5UMQ2-F1
#
_cell.length_a   1.000
_cell.length_b   1.000
_cell.length_c   1.000
_cell.angle_alpha   90.00
_cell.angle_beta   90.00
_cell.angle_gamma   90.00
#
_symmetry.space_group_name_H-M   'P 1'
#
loop_
_entity.id
_entity.type
_entity.pdbx_description
1 polymer ?
#
loop_
_entity_poly.entity_id
_entity_poly.type
_entity_poly.pdbx_seq_one_letter_code
_entity_poly.pdbx_strand_id
1 'polypeptide(L)'
;MCDNSAPSPKFAGSSAMPTISDSKLATLYASFERQQRSNPSLKLGDAQAMQILAEIGDRSGWTASKTLAELNKPGVSREAKIELAKKGLTSNEKKDLEAILDSRTVPLEPSAKSFLEAVVGRTAAPVNGLQISGDQINGLTGKTKAGASIEAINLSASPTGRYHTDDTFTIGKADAQGNFTGAKLTGDMTMREGDIIRMRARYADGTTSDWIDVKANTAETKDSRNAEVALFRIGLKAGANGTIDVENINASRQISEPGAKLQFTNARTGEKQVVTLDKEGSFPAGVKLKGQAGDSFSIASSDGVNNTDFRTAVGNVAVPGGGSTGDLIKDPALHKDELNADGTPKFGKKTFTGPLFVDGVKASDAQQGQIGDCYFPAAVAAMAHMDPELIQKMIKANGDGTYTVTFKDRDWATGRAKDVNIKVDGDLYARSYGGPLYGSSSNSGDTAKMELWFPLLEKAYAQWKGSYDAIGNGGHAGDVFEEFTGGTSRSVDTSAGDDRVWNAITRAIDAKKPVAAGTHEDGGPVNYTNTGVYGDHAYSVLGYETQGSEKYVILRNPWGESEPAGNGANDGVFKLKLGEFRKLYDNVMYLN
;
A
#
# COMPACT_ATOMS: atom_id res chain seq x y z
N MET A 1 34.98 -59.94 36.74
CA MET A 1 35.05 -59.98 35.27
C MET A 1 33.96 -59.04 34.77
N CYS A 2 34.35 -57.80 34.47
CA CYS A 2 33.44 -56.77 33.99
C CYS A 2 33.49 -56.78 32.45
N ASP A 3 32.36 -57.07 31.83
CA ASP A 3 32.20 -57.04 30.37
C ASP A 3 31.62 -55.67 29.97
N ASN A 4 32.45 -54.83 29.37
CA ASN A 4 32.09 -53.51 28.84
C ASN A 4 31.89 -53.64 27.32
N SER A 5 30.66 -53.92 26.90
CA SER A 5 30.25 -53.84 25.50
C SER A 5 29.61 -52.47 25.23
N ALA A 6 30.41 -51.52 24.76
CA ALA A 6 29.92 -50.30 24.10
C ALA A 6 30.00 -50.51 22.57
N PRO A 7 28.93 -50.26 21.80
CA PRO A 7 29.00 -50.33 20.35
C PRO A 7 29.74 -49.12 19.78
N SER A 8 30.70 -49.39 18.89
CA SER A 8 31.47 -48.40 18.14
C SER A 8 30.57 -47.47 17.30
N PRO A 9 30.88 -46.17 17.17
CA PRO A 9 30.14 -45.29 16.28
C PRO A 9 30.34 -45.72 14.83
N LYS A 10 29.26 -46.06 14.13
CA LYS A 10 29.25 -46.16 12.67
C LYS A 10 29.47 -44.76 12.08
N PHE A 11 30.64 -44.51 11.52
CA PHE A 11 30.84 -43.34 10.66
C PHE A 11 29.98 -43.49 9.40
N ALA A 12 29.15 -42.47 9.16
CA ALA A 12 28.32 -42.35 7.97
C ALA A 12 29.19 -41.99 6.75
N GLY A 13 29.04 -42.77 5.67
CA GLY A 13 29.35 -42.39 4.28
C GLY A 13 30.83 -42.16 3.93
N SER A 14 31.51 -43.17 3.39
CA SER A 14 32.69 -42.91 2.54
C SER A 14 32.19 -42.30 1.22
N SER A 15 32.35 -41.00 1.01
CA SER A 15 32.26 -40.44 -0.33
C SER A 15 33.38 -41.07 -1.18
N ALA A 16 33.03 -41.65 -2.32
CA ALA A 16 34.02 -42.16 -3.26
C ALA A 16 34.93 -41.00 -3.69
N MET A 17 36.24 -41.24 -3.78
CA MET A 17 37.19 -40.20 -4.17
C MET A 17 36.82 -39.63 -5.55
N PRO A 18 36.93 -38.31 -5.76
CA PRO A 18 36.72 -37.75 -7.08
C PRO A 18 37.76 -38.33 -8.04
N THR A 19 37.32 -38.85 -9.18
CA THR A 19 38.21 -39.22 -10.27
C THR A 19 38.68 -37.94 -10.95
N ILE A 20 39.92 -37.52 -10.68
CA ILE A 20 40.56 -36.33 -11.28
C ILE A 20 41.48 -36.80 -12.41
N SER A 21 41.20 -36.36 -13.64
CA SER A 21 41.94 -36.75 -14.84
C SER A 21 43.27 -36.00 -15.00
N ASP A 22 43.35 -34.75 -14.55
CA ASP A 22 44.59 -33.98 -14.55
C ASP A 22 45.55 -34.46 -13.45
N SER A 23 46.74 -34.90 -13.86
CA SER A 23 47.73 -35.50 -12.94
C SER A 23 48.29 -34.52 -11.90
N LYS A 24 48.39 -33.23 -12.23
CA LYS A 24 48.93 -32.21 -11.31
C LYS A 24 47.88 -31.81 -10.28
N LEU A 25 46.66 -31.55 -10.74
CA LEU A 25 45.51 -31.26 -9.89
C LEU A 25 45.21 -32.45 -8.97
N ALA A 26 45.28 -33.68 -9.48
CA ALA A 26 45.11 -34.89 -8.67
C ALA A 26 46.18 -34.98 -7.56
N THR A 27 47.44 -34.67 -7.89
CA THR A 27 48.55 -34.68 -6.92
C THR A 27 48.37 -33.61 -5.85
N LEU A 28 48.00 -32.39 -6.25
CA LEU A 28 47.73 -31.27 -5.35
C LEU A 28 46.55 -31.58 -4.42
N TYR A 29 45.42 -32.02 -4.98
CA TYR A 29 44.22 -32.30 -4.20
C TYR A 29 44.44 -33.46 -3.21
N ALA A 30 45.14 -34.52 -3.63
CA ALA A 30 45.54 -35.60 -2.74
C ALA A 30 46.45 -35.12 -1.58
N SER A 31 47.20 -34.03 -1.76
CA SER A 31 47.98 -33.42 -0.69
C SER A 31 47.10 -32.74 0.36
N PHE A 32 46.04 -32.06 -0.06
CA PHE A 32 45.04 -31.47 0.85
C PHE A 32 44.26 -32.53 1.60
N GLU A 33 43.89 -33.63 0.94
CA GLU A 33 43.24 -34.76 1.60
C GLU A 33 44.13 -35.37 2.69
N ARG A 34 45.44 -35.52 2.43
CA ARG A 34 46.38 -35.99 3.47
C ARG A 34 46.45 -35.02 4.65
N GLN A 35 46.48 -33.71 4.38
CA GLN A 35 46.48 -32.68 5.44
C GLN A 35 45.17 -32.69 6.24
N GLN A 36 44.03 -32.90 5.59
CA GLN A 36 42.72 -33.02 6.25
C GLN A 36 42.64 -34.26 7.13
N ARG A 37 43.21 -35.39 6.68
CA ARG A 37 43.29 -36.62 7.48
C ARG A 37 44.15 -36.44 8.73
N SER A 38 45.22 -35.64 8.65
CA SER A 38 46.05 -35.32 9.82
C SER A 38 45.47 -34.19 10.69
N ASN A 39 44.59 -33.35 10.15
CA ASN A 39 43.87 -32.31 10.89
C ASN A 39 42.39 -32.21 10.44
N PRO A 40 41.46 -32.92 11.12
CA PRO A 40 40.04 -32.93 10.75
C PRO A 40 39.33 -31.56 10.81
N SER A 41 39.91 -30.58 11.51
CA SER A 41 39.36 -29.22 11.60
C SER A 41 39.77 -28.30 10.44
N LEU A 42 40.74 -28.73 9.63
CA LEU A 42 41.23 -27.95 8.49
C LEU A 42 40.08 -27.74 7.48
N LYS A 43 40.06 -26.55 6.88
CA LYS A 43 39.20 -26.21 5.76
C LYS A 43 40.07 -25.51 4.72
N LEU A 44 39.85 -25.80 3.45
CA LEU A 44 40.56 -25.11 2.38
C LEU A 44 39.97 -23.71 2.23
N GLY A 45 40.81 -22.70 2.47
CA GLY A 45 40.48 -21.29 2.32
C GLY A 45 40.93 -20.72 0.97
N ASP A 46 40.88 -19.41 0.84
CA ASP A 46 41.12 -18.72 -0.43
C ASP A 46 42.53 -19.00 -1.00
N ALA A 47 43.55 -19.16 -0.15
CA ALA A 47 44.91 -19.47 -0.58
C ALA A 47 45.02 -20.84 -1.27
N GLN A 48 44.33 -21.86 -0.74
CA GLN A 48 44.29 -23.19 -1.36
C GLN A 48 43.42 -23.18 -2.63
N ALA A 49 42.36 -22.38 -2.65
CA ALA A 49 41.59 -22.16 -3.88
C ALA A 49 42.48 -21.55 -4.98
N MET A 50 43.36 -20.59 -4.66
CA MET A 50 44.33 -20.05 -5.64
C MET A 50 45.29 -21.11 -6.18
N GLN A 51 45.73 -22.06 -5.35
CA GLN A 51 46.59 -23.17 -5.78
C GLN A 51 45.85 -24.10 -6.74
N ILE A 52 44.60 -24.45 -6.44
CA ILE A 52 43.74 -25.23 -7.34
C ILE A 52 43.57 -24.52 -8.67
N LEU A 53 43.26 -23.21 -8.65
CA LEU A 53 43.11 -22.41 -9.86
C LEU A 53 44.40 -22.26 -10.66
N ALA A 54 45.56 -22.29 -10.01
CA ALA A 54 46.84 -22.20 -10.69
C ALA A 54 47.19 -23.46 -11.48
N GLU A 55 46.76 -24.64 -11.00
CA GLU A 55 46.95 -25.91 -11.70
C GLU A 55 46.03 -26.06 -12.93
N ILE A 56 44.83 -25.48 -12.89
CA ILE A 56 43.83 -25.60 -13.97
C ILE A 56 43.69 -24.36 -14.86
N GLY A 57 44.32 -23.26 -14.46
CA GLY A 57 44.29 -21.98 -15.15
C GLY A 57 45.55 -21.77 -15.98
N ASP A 58 46.32 -22.84 -16.25
CA ASP A 58 47.52 -22.72 -17.05
C ASP A 58 47.14 -22.42 -18.51
N ARG A 59 47.76 -21.36 -19.04
CA ARG A 59 47.63 -21.02 -20.47
C ARG A 59 48.78 -21.69 -21.19
N SER A 60 48.60 -22.04 -22.46
CA SER A 60 49.68 -22.60 -23.29
C SER A 60 50.99 -21.81 -23.12
N GLY A 61 51.97 -22.39 -22.41
CA GLY A 61 53.26 -21.78 -22.09
C GLY A 61 53.42 -21.15 -20.69
N TRP A 62 52.46 -21.33 -19.76
CA TRP A 62 52.56 -20.89 -18.36
C TRP A 62 52.73 -22.09 -17.43
N THR A 63 53.50 -21.94 -16.35
CA THR A 63 53.60 -22.92 -15.26
C THR A 63 52.62 -22.56 -14.15
N ALA A 64 52.20 -23.54 -13.33
CA ALA A 64 51.34 -23.28 -12.17
C ALA A 64 51.91 -22.18 -11.25
N SER A 65 53.22 -22.15 -11.02
CA SER A 65 53.88 -21.08 -10.25
C SER A 65 53.74 -19.69 -10.89
N LYS A 66 53.81 -19.60 -12.23
CA LYS A 66 53.61 -18.34 -12.96
C LYS A 66 52.14 -17.91 -12.90
N THR A 67 51.20 -18.84 -13.08
CA THR A 67 49.76 -18.58 -12.96
C THR A 67 49.40 -18.12 -11.55
N LEU A 68 49.94 -18.77 -10.51
CA LEU A 68 49.74 -18.39 -9.11
C LEU A 68 50.29 -17.01 -8.79
N ALA A 69 51.46 -16.64 -9.34
CA ALA A 69 52.04 -15.31 -9.17
C ALA A 69 51.16 -14.22 -9.80
N GLU A 70 50.61 -14.46 -10.99
CA GLU A 70 49.67 -13.55 -11.68
C GLU A 70 48.35 -13.40 -10.92
N LEU A 71 47.81 -14.52 -10.45
CA LEU A 71 46.60 -14.58 -9.64
C LEU A 71 46.73 -13.89 -8.26
N ASN A 72 47.96 -13.79 -7.73
CA ASN A 72 48.27 -13.15 -6.45
C ASN A 72 48.83 -11.73 -6.56
N LYS A 73 48.89 -11.15 -7.77
CA LYS A 73 49.36 -9.76 -7.94
C LYS A 73 48.52 -8.79 -7.09
N PRO A 74 49.17 -7.87 -6.34
CA PRO A 74 48.47 -6.84 -5.59
C PRO A 74 47.55 -6.00 -6.49
N GLY A 75 46.33 -5.74 -6.04
CA GLY A 75 45.35 -4.92 -6.77
C GLY A 75 44.50 -5.65 -7.82
N VAL A 76 44.71 -6.95 -8.06
CA VAL A 76 43.84 -7.74 -8.96
C VAL A 76 42.55 -8.15 -8.23
N SER A 77 41.39 -7.75 -8.78
CA SER A 77 40.08 -8.07 -8.21
C SER A 77 39.74 -9.56 -8.30
N ARG A 78 38.79 -10.02 -7.49
CA ARG A 78 38.32 -11.42 -7.48
C ARG A 78 37.73 -11.82 -8.84
N GLU A 79 37.02 -10.91 -9.48
CA GLU A 79 36.42 -11.08 -10.81
C GLU A 79 37.50 -11.21 -11.89
N ALA A 80 38.55 -10.40 -11.82
CA ALA A 80 39.67 -10.48 -12.76
C ALA A 80 40.44 -11.82 -12.60
N LYS A 81 40.55 -12.34 -11.37
CA LYS A 81 41.13 -13.68 -11.12
C LYS A 81 40.25 -14.80 -11.69
N ILE A 82 38.93 -14.70 -11.58
CA ILE A 82 37.97 -15.66 -12.16
C ILE A 82 38.10 -15.68 -13.68
N GLU A 83 38.12 -14.52 -14.33
CA GLU A 83 38.26 -14.42 -15.79
C GLU A 83 39.64 -14.88 -16.29
N LEU A 84 40.69 -14.59 -15.51
CA LEU A 84 42.04 -15.09 -15.78
C LEU A 84 42.08 -16.62 -15.79
N ALA A 85 41.49 -17.26 -14.78
CA ALA A 85 41.40 -18.71 -14.64
C ALA A 85 40.51 -19.35 -15.73
N LYS A 86 39.33 -18.78 -16.00
CA LYS A 86 38.42 -19.25 -17.07
C LYS A 86 39.07 -19.27 -18.45
N LYS A 87 39.98 -18.33 -18.75
CA LYS A 87 40.68 -18.26 -20.04
C LYS A 87 41.69 -19.40 -20.25
N GLY A 88 42.22 -19.98 -19.16
CA GLY A 88 43.15 -21.13 -19.21
C GLY A 88 42.44 -22.48 -19.13
N LEU A 89 41.22 -22.50 -18.57
CA LEU A 89 40.50 -23.72 -18.23
C LEU A 89 40.10 -24.56 -19.45
N THR A 90 40.59 -25.80 -19.52
CA THR A 90 40.15 -26.79 -20.51
C THR A 90 38.85 -27.48 -20.07
N SER A 91 38.18 -28.17 -21.02
CA SER A 91 36.96 -28.92 -20.71
C SER A 91 37.17 -30.09 -19.74
N ASN A 92 38.38 -30.67 -19.67
CA ASN A 92 38.69 -31.75 -18.75
C ASN A 92 38.97 -31.21 -17.35
N GLU A 93 39.73 -30.13 -17.23
CA GLU A 93 39.99 -29.48 -15.93
C GLU A 93 38.73 -28.88 -15.32
N LYS A 94 37.82 -28.37 -16.16
CA LYS A 94 36.49 -27.95 -15.69
C LYS A 94 35.76 -29.12 -15.01
N LYS A 95 35.72 -30.30 -15.65
CA LYS A 95 35.07 -31.50 -15.09
C LYS A 95 35.76 -31.97 -13.81
N ASP A 96 37.08 -31.88 -13.76
CA ASP A 96 37.84 -32.27 -12.58
C ASP A 96 37.58 -31.33 -11.38
N LEU A 97 37.51 -30.01 -11.62
CA LEU A 97 37.15 -29.05 -10.59
C LEU A 97 35.70 -29.22 -10.13
N GLU A 98 34.79 -29.51 -11.06
CA GLU A 98 33.40 -29.88 -10.74
C GLU A 98 33.32 -31.13 -9.86
N ALA A 99 34.10 -32.17 -10.16
CA ALA A 99 34.18 -33.39 -9.34
C ALA A 99 34.74 -33.11 -7.93
N ILE A 100 35.73 -32.23 -7.80
CA ILE A 100 36.25 -31.77 -6.50
C ILE A 100 35.14 -31.09 -5.68
N LEU A 101 34.39 -30.16 -6.31
CA LEU A 101 33.29 -29.44 -5.66
C LEU A 101 32.14 -30.36 -5.22
N ASP A 102 31.87 -31.41 -6.00
CA ASP A 102 30.78 -32.36 -5.75
C ASP A 102 31.13 -33.45 -4.74
N SER A 103 32.39 -33.90 -4.70
CA SER A 103 32.84 -35.01 -3.84
C SER A 103 32.81 -34.71 -2.33
N ARG A 104 32.97 -33.44 -1.96
CA ARG A 104 33.02 -32.94 -0.57
C ARG A 104 34.04 -33.67 0.32
N THR A 105 35.09 -34.29 -0.25
CA THR A 105 36.08 -35.07 0.53
C THR A 105 36.97 -34.20 1.40
N VAL A 106 37.28 -32.97 0.96
CA VAL A 106 37.91 -31.93 1.78
C VAL A 106 36.97 -30.73 1.96
N PRO A 107 36.62 -30.34 3.20
CA PRO A 107 35.78 -29.17 3.44
C PRO A 107 36.40 -27.86 2.92
N LEU A 108 35.58 -27.05 2.26
CA LEU A 108 35.94 -25.72 1.78
C LEU A 108 35.33 -24.64 2.67
N GLU A 109 36.04 -23.54 2.88
CA GLU A 109 35.43 -22.32 3.41
C GLU A 109 34.43 -21.72 2.41
N PRO A 110 33.38 -21.01 2.86
CA PRO A 110 32.36 -20.46 1.96
C PRO A 110 32.91 -19.53 0.85
N SER A 111 33.93 -18.73 1.16
CA SER A 111 34.58 -17.81 0.20
C SER A 111 35.32 -18.57 -0.90
N ALA A 112 36.08 -19.60 -0.52
CA ALA A 112 36.82 -20.49 -1.40
C ALA A 112 35.90 -21.31 -2.29
N LYS A 113 34.83 -21.87 -1.70
CA LYS A 113 33.80 -22.62 -2.45
C LYS A 113 33.13 -21.74 -3.50
N SER A 114 32.64 -20.56 -3.11
CA SER A 114 32.05 -19.60 -4.04
C SER A 114 33.01 -19.20 -5.15
N PHE A 115 34.31 -19.14 -4.86
CA PHE A 115 35.32 -18.70 -5.81
C PHE A 115 35.59 -19.78 -6.87
N LEU A 116 35.71 -21.03 -6.46
CA LEU A 116 35.87 -22.18 -7.37
C LEU A 116 34.58 -22.43 -8.18
N GLU A 117 33.40 -22.31 -7.57
CA GLU A 117 32.11 -22.41 -8.27
C GLU A 117 31.97 -21.32 -9.34
N ALA A 118 32.48 -20.10 -9.12
CA ALA A 118 32.44 -19.03 -10.11
C ALA A 118 33.30 -19.33 -11.35
N VAL A 119 34.40 -20.05 -11.19
CA VAL A 119 35.30 -20.44 -12.29
C VAL A 119 34.67 -21.50 -13.19
N VAL A 120 33.96 -22.47 -12.61
CA VAL A 120 33.23 -23.50 -13.39
C VAL A 120 31.85 -23.04 -13.88
N GLY A 121 31.44 -21.81 -13.52
CA GLY A 121 30.15 -21.24 -13.92
C GLY A 121 28.96 -21.76 -13.09
N ARG A 122 29.21 -22.25 -11.89
CA ARG A 122 28.22 -22.74 -10.92
C ARG A 122 27.71 -21.66 -9.94
N THR A 123 28.33 -20.48 -9.86
CA THR A 123 27.77 -19.31 -9.14
C THR A 123 27.46 -18.16 -10.08
N ALA A 124 26.23 -17.64 -9.98
CA ALA A 124 25.88 -16.32 -10.47
C ALA A 124 26.69 -15.26 -9.69
N ALA A 125 27.17 -14.21 -10.39
CA ALA A 125 27.77 -13.05 -9.74
C ALA A 125 26.81 -12.47 -8.67
N PRO A 126 27.33 -11.87 -7.57
CA PRO A 126 26.48 -11.20 -6.62
C PRO A 126 25.71 -10.08 -7.35
N VAL A 127 24.40 -10.23 -7.44
CA VAL A 127 23.51 -9.18 -7.91
C VAL A 127 23.27 -8.24 -6.74
N ASN A 128 23.84 -7.04 -6.79
CA ASN A 128 23.49 -5.98 -5.85
C ASN A 128 22.07 -5.49 -6.20
N GLY A 129 21.11 -5.74 -5.32
CA GLY A 129 19.72 -5.27 -5.48
C GLY A 129 18.83 -6.16 -6.34
N LEU A 130 17.77 -5.56 -6.90
CA LEU A 130 16.80 -6.19 -7.79
C LEU A 130 17.05 -5.70 -9.23
N GLN A 131 17.17 -6.64 -10.18
CA GLN A 131 17.28 -6.36 -11.61
C GLN A 131 16.12 -7.02 -12.35
N ILE A 132 15.49 -6.30 -13.29
CA ILE A 132 14.37 -6.78 -14.11
C ILE A 132 14.79 -6.83 -15.58
N SER A 133 14.44 -7.92 -16.28
CA SER A 133 14.78 -8.13 -17.69
C SER A 133 13.70 -8.85 -18.51
N GLY A 134 12.51 -9.12 -17.93
CA GLY A 134 11.38 -9.79 -18.59
C GLY A 134 10.24 -8.85 -19.00
N ASP A 135 9.21 -9.43 -19.62
CA ASP A 135 7.99 -8.75 -20.06
C ASP A 135 6.80 -9.01 -19.11
N GLN A 136 5.76 -8.17 -19.16
CA GLN A 136 4.61 -8.28 -18.25
C GLN A 136 3.59 -9.35 -18.70
N ILE A 137 3.59 -9.74 -19.98
CA ILE A 137 2.71 -10.79 -20.55
C ILE A 137 3.11 -12.19 -20.09
N ASN A 138 4.40 -12.53 -20.11
CA ASN A 138 4.91 -13.83 -19.67
C ASN A 138 5.28 -13.84 -18.19
N GLY A 139 5.20 -12.67 -17.55
CA GLY A 139 5.54 -12.43 -16.15
C GLY A 139 6.97 -11.95 -15.99
N LEU A 140 7.13 -11.00 -15.07
CA LEU A 140 8.39 -10.33 -14.82
C LEU A 140 9.46 -11.37 -14.46
N THR A 141 10.60 -11.20 -15.11
CA THR A 141 11.79 -12.03 -14.92
C THR A 141 12.94 -11.13 -14.55
N GLY A 142 13.87 -11.65 -13.75
CA GLY A 142 15.00 -10.87 -13.30
C GLY A 142 15.95 -11.64 -12.41
N LYS A 143 16.85 -10.89 -11.78
CA LYS A 143 17.83 -11.44 -10.85
C LYS A 143 17.94 -10.63 -9.56
N THR A 144 18.22 -11.32 -8.47
CA THR A 144 18.55 -10.76 -7.16
C THR A 144 19.30 -11.80 -6.31
N LYS A 145 19.47 -11.56 -5.00
CA LYS A 145 20.07 -12.52 -4.07
C LYS A 145 19.25 -13.82 -4.03
N ALA A 146 19.93 -14.96 -4.05
CA ALA A 146 19.29 -16.27 -3.98
C ALA A 146 18.34 -16.38 -2.78
N GLY A 147 17.14 -16.92 -3.02
CA GLY A 147 16.10 -17.09 -2.01
C GLY A 147 15.35 -15.82 -1.59
N ALA A 148 15.66 -14.65 -2.16
CA ALA A 148 14.92 -13.42 -1.89
C ALA A 148 13.48 -13.48 -2.42
N SER A 149 12.54 -12.88 -1.70
CA SER A 149 11.17 -12.65 -2.19
C SER A 149 11.13 -11.36 -3.01
N ILE A 150 10.33 -11.36 -4.08
CA ILE A 150 10.13 -10.19 -4.93
C ILE A 150 8.79 -9.58 -4.54
N GLU A 151 8.85 -8.33 -4.08
CA GLU A 151 7.71 -7.55 -3.64
C GLU A 151 7.37 -6.47 -4.67
N ALA A 152 6.10 -6.28 -4.97
CA ALA A 152 5.64 -5.27 -5.91
C ALA A 152 4.29 -4.66 -5.55
N ILE A 153 4.02 -3.47 -6.07
CA ILE A 153 2.73 -2.77 -6.03
C ILE A 153 2.52 -2.02 -7.35
N ASN A 154 1.28 -2.00 -7.86
CA ASN A 154 0.91 -1.19 -9.03
C ASN A 154 0.50 0.22 -8.57
N LEU A 155 1.37 1.20 -8.83
CA LEU A 155 1.12 2.59 -8.49
C LEU A 155 0.11 3.25 -9.44
N SER A 156 -0.12 2.76 -10.65
CA SER A 156 -1.17 3.32 -11.51
C SER A 156 -2.59 2.85 -11.13
N ALA A 157 -2.71 1.76 -10.36
CA ALA A 157 -3.99 1.25 -9.86
C ALA A 157 -4.34 1.73 -8.43
N SER A 158 -3.38 2.33 -7.72
CA SER A 158 -3.53 2.73 -6.32
C SER A 158 -3.98 4.17 -6.02
N PRO A 159 -4.07 5.15 -6.95
CA PRO A 159 -4.35 6.54 -6.57
C PRO A 159 -5.70 6.75 -5.89
N THR A 160 -6.79 6.23 -6.43
CA THR A 160 -8.09 6.26 -5.74
C THR A 160 -8.21 5.10 -4.74
N GLY A 161 -7.38 4.07 -4.88
CA GLY A 161 -7.44 2.85 -4.08
C GLY A 161 -6.95 2.95 -2.64
N ARG A 162 -6.93 1.77 -2.00
CA ARG A 162 -6.75 1.57 -0.55
C ARG A 162 -5.34 1.25 -0.12
N TYR A 163 -4.43 1.16 -1.08
CA TYR A 163 -3.09 0.61 -0.88
C TYR A 163 -2.10 1.74 -0.62
N HIS A 164 -1.37 1.64 0.48
CA HIS A 164 -0.21 2.49 0.75
C HIS A 164 0.91 2.17 -0.23
N THR A 165 1.79 3.14 -0.50
CA THR A 165 2.96 2.92 -1.37
C THR A 165 3.91 1.82 -0.87
N ASP A 166 3.78 1.45 0.41
CA ASP A 166 4.50 0.36 1.07
C ASP A 166 3.71 -0.96 1.18
N ASP A 167 2.44 -1.01 0.79
CA ASP A 167 1.59 -2.21 0.84
C ASP A 167 1.94 -3.14 -0.34
N THR A 168 3.07 -3.85 -0.22
CA THR A 168 3.57 -4.72 -1.29
C THR A 168 3.00 -6.13 -1.27
N PHE A 169 2.92 -6.71 -2.46
CA PHE A 169 2.55 -8.10 -2.70
C PHE A 169 3.78 -8.91 -3.07
N THR A 170 3.95 -10.08 -2.47
CA THR A 170 4.99 -11.02 -2.92
C THR A 170 4.54 -11.67 -4.22
N ILE A 171 5.22 -11.35 -5.32
CA ILE A 171 4.89 -11.81 -6.68
C ILE A 171 5.81 -12.92 -7.18
N GLY A 172 6.88 -13.25 -6.46
CA GLY A 172 7.83 -14.28 -6.85
C GLY A 172 8.93 -14.50 -5.82
N LYS A 173 9.78 -15.50 -6.08
CA LYS A 173 10.96 -15.80 -5.26
C LYS A 173 12.13 -16.18 -6.15
N ALA A 174 13.31 -15.68 -5.82
CA ALA A 174 14.55 -16.02 -6.51
C ALA A 174 15.00 -17.46 -6.18
N ASP A 175 15.41 -18.19 -7.20
CA ASP A 175 15.97 -19.54 -7.10
C ASP A 175 17.38 -19.54 -6.44
N ALA A 176 18.01 -20.72 -6.39
CA ALA A 176 19.34 -20.87 -5.81
C ALA A 176 20.44 -20.12 -6.60
N GLN A 177 20.16 -19.78 -7.85
CA GLN A 177 21.02 -19.03 -8.76
C GLN A 177 20.67 -17.54 -8.76
N GLY A 178 19.68 -17.10 -7.99
CA GLY A 178 19.24 -15.72 -7.88
C GLY A 178 18.27 -15.29 -8.98
N ASN A 179 17.79 -16.18 -9.85
CA ASN A 179 16.84 -15.85 -10.90
C ASN A 179 15.40 -16.01 -10.41
N PHE A 180 14.50 -15.16 -10.88
CA PHE A 180 13.05 -15.38 -10.75
C PHE A 180 12.40 -15.19 -12.11
N THR A 181 11.31 -15.93 -12.35
CA THR A 181 10.55 -15.90 -13.62
C THR A 181 9.06 -15.92 -13.32
N GLY A 182 8.25 -15.43 -14.25
CA GLY A 182 6.79 -15.54 -14.18
C GLY A 182 6.13 -14.69 -13.09
N ALA A 183 6.83 -13.72 -12.50
CA ALA A 183 6.30 -12.92 -11.41
C ALA A 183 5.24 -11.94 -11.93
N LYS A 184 4.02 -12.01 -11.37
CA LYS A 184 2.88 -11.20 -11.83
C LYS A 184 2.09 -10.64 -10.64
N LEU A 185 1.62 -9.41 -10.79
CA LEU A 185 0.53 -8.88 -9.98
C LEU A 185 -0.82 -9.37 -10.54
N THR A 186 -1.77 -9.63 -9.65
CA THR A 186 -3.09 -10.19 -9.97
C THR A 186 -4.18 -9.43 -9.21
N GLY A 187 -5.46 -9.66 -9.57
CA GLY A 187 -6.59 -8.96 -8.95
C GLY A 187 -6.54 -7.46 -9.25
N ASP A 188 -6.82 -6.63 -8.24
CA ASP A 188 -6.79 -5.16 -8.35
C ASP A 188 -5.43 -4.59 -8.77
N MET A 189 -4.36 -5.37 -8.57
CA MET A 189 -2.99 -4.96 -8.93
C MET A 189 -2.58 -5.40 -10.33
N THR A 190 -3.48 -6.03 -11.10
CA THR A 190 -3.18 -6.49 -12.46
C THR A 190 -2.66 -5.33 -13.31
N MET A 191 -1.57 -5.59 -14.04
CA MET A 191 -0.83 -4.57 -14.79
C MET A 191 -1.44 -4.34 -16.17
N ARG A 192 -1.54 -3.07 -16.58
CA ARG A 192 -1.90 -2.63 -17.95
C ARG A 192 -0.71 -1.93 -18.60
N GLU A 193 -0.69 -1.89 -19.93
CA GLU A 193 0.40 -1.23 -20.65
C GLU A 193 0.33 0.28 -20.39
N GLY A 194 1.38 0.84 -19.81
CA GLY A 194 1.43 2.23 -19.33
C GLY A 194 1.64 2.32 -17.82
N ASP A 195 1.18 1.33 -17.05
CA ASP A 195 1.19 1.37 -15.59
C ASP A 195 2.61 1.47 -15.00
N ILE A 196 2.74 2.17 -13.88
CA ILE A 196 3.98 2.26 -13.11
C ILE A 196 3.95 1.25 -11.96
N ILE A 197 4.91 0.32 -11.97
CA ILE A 197 5.03 -0.76 -10.99
C ILE A 197 6.25 -0.49 -10.11
N ARG A 198 6.03 -0.37 -8.80
CA ARG A 198 7.10 -0.22 -7.82
C ARG A 198 7.48 -1.56 -7.22
N MET A 199 8.78 -1.88 -7.21
CA MET A 199 9.28 -3.21 -6.84
C MET A 199 10.53 -3.16 -5.98
N ARG A 200 10.73 -4.19 -5.14
CA ARG A 200 11.97 -4.44 -4.39
C ARG A 200 12.16 -5.93 -4.10
N ALA A 201 13.38 -6.31 -3.72
CA ALA A 201 13.66 -7.63 -3.17
C ALA A 201 13.67 -7.58 -1.64
N ARG A 202 13.09 -8.58 -0.97
CA ARG A 202 13.24 -8.83 0.47
C ARG A 202 14.10 -10.06 0.71
N TYR A 203 15.12 -9.90 1.54
CA TYR A 203 16.09 -10.95 1.85
C TYR A 203 15.68 -11.74 3.11
N ALA A 204 16.28 -12.92 3.28
CA ALA A 204 15.97 -13.83 4.39
C ALA A 204 16.28 -13.25 5.78
N ASP A 205 17.18 -12.27 5.85
CA ASP A 205 17.50 -11.51 7.07
C ASP A 205 16.51 -10.36 7.36
N GLY A 206 15.47 -10.20 6.53
CA GLY A 206 14.43 -9.18 6.65
C GLY A 206 14.77 -7.84 5.98
N THR A 207 16.03 -7.63 5.58
CA THR A 207 16.44 -6.42 4.86
C THR A 207 15.91 -6.40 3.42
N THR A 208 15.90 -5.23 2.80
CA THR A 208 15.37 -5.05 1.43
C THR A 208 16.39 -4.41 0.51
N SER A 209 16.23 -4.61 -0.80
CA SER A 209 16.88 -3.76 -1.80
C SER A 209 16.27 -2.35 -1.79
N ASP A 210 16.94 -1.43 -2.49
CA ASP A 210 16.32 -0.18 -2.91
C ASP A 210 15.10 -0.47 -3.80
N TRP A 211 14.19 0.51 -3.84
CA TRP A 211 13.06 0.52 -4.73
C TRP A 211 13.48 0.75 -6.18
N ILE A 212 12.80 0.06 -7.09
CA ILE A 212 12.85 0.34 -8.52
C ILE A 212 11.43 0.54 -9.02
N ASP A 213 11.26 1.49 -9.94
CA ASP A 213 9.99 1.73 -10.61
C ASP A 213 10.13 1.30 -12.08
N VAL A 214 9.19 0.49 -12.55
CA VAL A 214 9.17 -0.08 -13.90
C VAL A 214 7.87 0.31 -14.57
N LYS A 215 7.97 0.92 -15.76
CA LYS A 215 6.81 1.14 -16.62
C LYS A 215 6.45 -0.15 -17.36
N ALA A 216 5.20 -0.56 -17.27
CA ALA A 216 4.68 -1.71 -18.00
C ALA A 216 4.61 -1.37 -19.50
N ASN A 217 5.50 -1.95 -20.30
CA ASN A 217 5.58 -1.67 -21.75
C ASN A 217 4.96 -2.78 -22.61
N THR A 218 4.66 -3.94 -22.02
CA THR A 218 4.20 -5.15 -22.71
C THR A 218 3.24 -5.89 -21.80
N ALA A 219 2.01 -5.39 -21.66
CA ALA A 219 0.94 -6.03 -20.88
C ALA A 219 -0.17 -6.57 -21.80
N GLU A 220 -1.01 -7.47 -21.29
CA GLU A 220 -2.09 -8.11 -22.06
C GLU A 220 -3.15 -7.10 -22.55
N THR A 221 -3.36 -6.03 -21.79
CA THR A 221 -4.32 -4.97 -22.10
C THR A 221 -3.64 -3.61 -22.12
N LYS A 222 -3.91 -2.83 -23.16
CA LYS A 222 -3.48 -1.44 -23.24
C LYS A 222 -4.21 -0.59 -22.21
N ASP A 223 -3.51 0.32 -21.52
CA ASP A 223 -4.21 1.29 -20.69
C ASP A 223 -4.84 2.39 -21.55
N SER A 224 -6.15 2.53 -21.42
CA SER A 224 -6.97 3.56 -22.06
C SER A 224 -7.64 4.49 -21.06
N ARG A 225 -7.33 4.34 -19.76
CA ARG A 225 -7.89 5.20 -18.71
C ARG A 225 -7.18 6.55 -18.72
N ASN A 226 -7.87 7.57 -18.23
CA ASN A 226 -7.19 8.78 -17.79
C ASN A 226 -6.50 8.51 -16.45
N ALA A 227 -5.46 9.28 -16.13
CA ALA A 227 -4.87 9.27 -14.80
C ALA A 227 -5.96 9.54 -13.74
N GLU A 228 -6.13 8.61 -12.81
CA GLU A 228 -7.07 8.76 -11.70
C GLU A 228 -6.49 9.70 -10.64
N VAL A 229 -7.34 10.51 -10.00
CA VAL A 229 -6.93 11.51 -9.02
C VAL A 229 -7.70 11.35 -7.73
N ALA A 230 -7.02 11.08 -6.63
CA ALA A 230 -7.56 11.19 -5.28
C ALA A 230 -7.65 12.66 -4.87
N LEU A 231 -8.70 13.35 -5.32
CA LEU A 231 -8.96 14.75 -5.02
C LEU A 231 -9.00 15.03 -3.51
N PHE A 232 -9.54 14.09 -2.74
CA PHE A 232 -9.60 14.16 -1.28
C PHE A 232 -8.23 14.15 -0.58
N ARG A 233 -7.14 13.86 -1.30
CA ARG A 233 -5.75 13.96 -0.79
C ARG A 233 -5.05 15.26 -1.19
N ILE A 234 -5.70 16.12 -1.96
CA ILE A 234 -5.14 17.42 -2.36
C ILE A 234 -5.55 18.47 -1.33
N GLY A 235 -4.61 18.89 -0.51
CA GLY A 235 -4.75 20.01 0.40
C GLY A 235 -4.37 21.32 -0.28
N LEU A 236 -5.21 22.33 -0.12
CA LEU A 236 -4.92 23.69 -0.54
C LEU A 236 -4.90 24.60 0.68
N LYS A 237 -3.91 25.50 0.74
CA LYS A 237 -3.82 26.50 1.82
C LYS A 237 -3.42 27.85 1.25
N ALA A 238 -4.11 28.90 1.68
CA ALA A 238 -3.72 30.26 1.32
C ALA A 238 -2.32 30.59 1.86
N GLY A 239 -1.40 30.88 0.95
CA GLY A 239 -0.05 31.38 1.22
C GLY A 239 0.03 32.90 1.13
N ALA A 240 1.24 33.43 1.29
CA ALA A 240 1.49 34.86 1.15
C ALA A 240 1.36 35.33 -0.31
N ASN A 241 1.05 36.61 -0.50
CA ASN A 241 1.10 37.31 -1.80
C ASN A 241 0.24 36.69 -2.92
N GLY A 242 -0.97 36.20 -2.60
CA GLY A 242 -1.90 35.66 -3.61
C GLY A 242 -1.43 34.32 -4.20
N THR A 243 -0.69 33.55 -3.41
CA THR A 243 -0.32 32.17 -3.75
C THR A 243 -1.06 31.20 -2.87
N ILE A 244 -1.29 29.99 -3.40
CA ILE A 244 -1.89 28.86 -2.70
C ILE A 244 -0.81 27.78 -2.60
N ASP A 245 -0.49 27.39 -1.38
CA ASP A 245 0.31 26.19 -1.11
C ASP A 245 -0.55 24.97 -1.43
N VAL A 246 0.03 24.03 -2.15
CA VAL A 246 -0.59 22.76 -2.50
C VAL A 246 0.20 21.64 -1.87
N GLU A 247 -0.50 20.71 -1.22
CA GLU A 247 0.12 19.58 -0.54
C GLU A 247 -0.67 18.30 -0.75
N ASN A 248 0.03 17.17 -0.68
CA ASN A 248 -0.60 15.88 -0.50
C ASN A 248 -0.83 15.68 1.00
N ILE A 249 -2.09 15.78 1.44
CA ILE A 249 -2.42 15.66 2.87
C ILE A 249 -2.32 14.23 3.38
N ASN A 250 -2.01 13.26 2.50
CA ASN A 250 -1.69 11.90 2.89
C ASN A 250 -0.47 11.38 2.10
N ALA A 251 0.73 11.84 2.46
CA ALA A 251 1.96 11.52 1.73
C ALA A 251 2.35 10.02 1.66
N SER A 252 1.68 9.15 2.42
CA SER A 252 1.84 7.69 2.33
C SER A 252 1.22 7.09 1.06
N ARG A 253 0.29 7.84 0.48
CA ARG A 253 -0.48 7.48 -0.71
C ARG A 253 -0.35 8.57 -1.73
N GLN A 254 -0.22 8.17 -2.97
CA GLN A 254 -0.16 9.11 -4.06
C GLN A 254 -1.52 9.77 -4.32
N ILE A 255 -1.46 10.95 -4.94
CA ILE A 255 -2.64 11.67 -5.44
C ILE A 255 -3.07 11.10 -6.79
N SER A 256 -2.10 10.81 -7.64
CA SER A 256 -2.28 10.20 -8.96
C SER A 256 -1.08 9.32 -9.24
N GLU A 257 -1.08 8.64 -10.38
CA GLU A 257 0.08 7.85 -10.78
C GLU A 257 1.34 8.72 -10.98
N PRO A 258 2.54 8.16 -10.76
CA PRO A 258 3.79 8.89 -10.96
C PRO A 258 3.90 9.53 -12.35
N GLY A 259 4.22 10.82 -12.39
CA GLY A 259 4.34 11.59 -13.64
C GLY A 259 3.03 12.08 -14.26
N ALA A 260 1.87 11.78 -13.66
CA ALA A 260 0.60 12.35 -14.08
C ALA A 260 0.63 13.90 -14.04
N LYS A 261 -0.12 14.52 -14.94
CA LYS A 261 -0.27 15.98 -15.02
C LYS A 261 -1.64 16.38 -14.53
N LEU A 262 -1.70 17.34 -13.61
CA LEU A 262 -2.93 17.93 -13.10
C LEU A 262 -3.03 19.39 -13.53
N GLN A 263 -4.06 19.74 -14.29
CA GLN A 263 -4.40 21.12 -14.62
C GLN A 263 -5.39 21.67 -13.60
N PHE A 264 -4.94 22.63 -12.80
CA PHE A 264 -5.76 23.43 -11.90
C PHE A 264 -6.31 24.63 -12.65
N THR A 265 -7.63 24.78 -12.68
CA THR A 265 -8.33 25.94 -13.24
C THR A 265 -9.03 26.68 -12.11
N ASN A 266 -8.56 27.87 -11.75
CA ASN A 266 -9.20 28.70 -10.74
C ASN A 266 -10.57 29.16 -11.27
N ALA A 267 -11.66 28.77 -10.60
CA ALA A 267 -13.01 29.05 -11.05
C ALA A 267 -13.34 30.56 -11.07
N ARG A 268 -12.69 31.35 -10.21
CA ARG A 268 -12.92 32.80 -10.12
C ARG A 268 -12.20 33.56 -11.23
N THR A 269 -10.94 33.22 -11.50
CA THR A 269 -10.10 33.97 -12.44
C THR A 269 -10.02 33.35 -13.83
N GLY A 270 -10.37 32.08 -13.97
CA GLY A 270 -10.13 31.27 -15.17
C GLY A 270 -8.65 30.92 -15.38
N GLU A 271 -7.77 31.29 -14.44
CA GLU A 271 -6.33 31.01 -14.55
C GLU A 271 -6.06 29.51 -14.49
N LYS A 272 -5.22 29.02 -15.41
CA LYS A 272 -4.86 27.61 -15.53
C LYS A 272 -3.39 27.39 -15.19
N GLN A 273 -3.12 26.37 -14.40
CA GLN A 273 -1.76 25.95 -14.09
C GLN A 273 -1.67 24.42 -14.11
N VAL A 274 -0.70 23.89 -14.85
CA VAL A 274 -0.43 22.45 -14.93
C VAL A 274 0.71 22.10 -14.00
N VAL A 275 0.52 21.07 -13.18
CA VAL A 275 1.53 20.51 -12.27
C VAL A 275 1.76 19.05 -12.65
N THR A 276 3.01 18.68 -12.85
CA THR A 276 3.41 17.27 -13.05
C THR A 276 3.77 16.68 -11.70
N LEU A 277 3.17 15.54 -11.35
CA LEU A 277 3.47 14.84 -10.09
C LEU A 277 4.85 14.16 -10.16
N ASP A 278 5.46 13.99 -8.99
CA ASP A 278 6.77 13.36 -8.84
C ASP A 278 6.72 11.82 -8.96
N LYS A 279 7.85 11.17 -8.65
CA LYS A 279 7.97 9.70 -8.73
C LYS A 279 7.20 8.98 -7.62
N GLU A 280 6.73 9.70 -6.61
CA GLU A 280 5.83 9.20 -5.57
C GLU A 280 4.36 9.49 -5.92
N GLY A 281 4.06 10.10 -7.08
CA GLY A 281 2.72 10.51 -7.45
C GLY A 281 2.17 11.60 -6.51
N SER A 282 3.07 12.42 -5.99
CA SER A 282 2.79 13.55 -5.09
C SER A 282 3.19 14.88 -5.75
N PHE A 283 2.84 16.00 -5.10
CA PHE A 283 3.28 17.31 -5.57
C PHE A 283 4.78 17.52 -5.33
N PRO A 284 5.53 17.97 -6.34
CA PRO A 284 6.91 18.39 -6.14
C PRO A 284 7.02 19.48 -5.07
N ALA A 285 8.13 19.47 -4.32
CA ALA A 285 8.37 20.46 -3.28
C ALA A 285 8.36 21.90 -3.84
N GLY A 286 7.62 22.79 -3.17
CA GLY A 286 7.58 24.22 -3.50
C GLY A 286 6.62 24.61 -4.62
N VAL A 287 5.81 23.69 -5.13
CA VAL A 287 4.71 24.04 -6.05
C VAL A 287 3.73 24.98 -5.35
N LYS A 288 3.35 26.05 -6.05
CA LYS A 288 2.34 27.01 -5.61
C LYS A 288 1.39 27.30 -6.76
N LEU A 289 0.11 27.43 -6.46
CA LEU A 289 -0.91 27.88 -7.40
C LEU A 289 -1.18 29.39 -7.21
N LYS A 290 -1.70 30.06 -8.25
CA LYS A 290 -2.19 31.43 -8.10
C LYS A 290 -3.63 31.44 -7.64
N GLY A 291 -3.91 32.18 -6.58
CA GLY A 291 -5.24 32.27 -6.01
C GLY A 291 -5.26 32.91 -4.64
N GLN A 292 -6.43 32.90 -4.03
CA GLN A 292 -6.63 33.40 -2.69
C GLN A 292 -7.54 32.46 -1.90
N ALA A 293 -7.60 32.71 -0.59
CA ALA A 293 -8.51 32.00 0.29
C ALA A 293 -9.97 32.12 -0.22
N GLY A 294 -10.72 31.01 -0.20
CA GLY A 294 -12.09 30.92 -0.74
C GLY A 294 -12.19 30.65 -2.24
N ASP A 295 -11.06 30.61 -2.97
CA ASP A 295 -11.06 30.16 -4.37
C ASP A 295 -11.37 28.65 -4.46
N SER A 296 -11.97 28.25 -5.57
CA SER A 296 -12.14 26.85 -5.94
C SER A 296 -11.38 26.58 -7.24
N PHE A 297 -10.74 25.42 -7.33
CA PHE A 297 -10.01 24.97 -8.51
C PHE A 297 -10.69 23.74 -9.07
N SER A 298 -11.08 23.81 -10.34
CA SER A 298 -11.42 22.63 -11.13
C SER A 298 -10.15 21.95 -11.60
N ILE A 299 -10.05 20.65 -11.38
CA ILE A 299 -8.89 19.82 -11.71
C ILE A 299 -9.25 18.94 -12.90
N ALA A 300 -8.35 18.89 -13.88
CA ALA A 300 -8.35 17.89 -14.95
C ALA A 300 -7.02 17.15 -14.93
N SER A 301 -7.01 15.86 -15.25
CA SER A 301 -5.79 15.02 -15.24
C SER A 301 -5.44 14.48 -16.61
N SER A 302 -4.16 14.18 -16.81
CA SER A 302 -3.64 13.44 -17.98
C SER A 302 -2.45 12.57 -17.56
N ASP A 303 -2.44 11.33 -18.03
CA ASP A 303 -1.31 10.38 -17.96
C ASP A 303 -0.28 10.64 -19.10
N GLY A 304 -0.54 11.61 -19.96
CA GLY A 304 0.26 11.93 -21.15
C GLY A 304 -0.15 11.20 -22.43
N VAL A 305 -1.13 10.30 -22.36
CA VAL A 305 -1.70 9.58 -23.52
C VAL A 305 -3.17 9.96 -23.71
N ASN A 306 -3.94 9.90 -22.63
CA ASN A 306 -5.37 10.18 -22.57
C ASN A 306 -5.62 11.58 -21.96
N ASN A 307 -6.69 12.25 -22.42
CA ASN A 307 -7.07 13.62 -22.03
C ASN A 307 -5.91 14.66 -22.08
N THR A 308 -5.06 14.60 -23.11
CA THR A 308 -3.84 15.43 -23.21
C THR A 308 -4.09 16.93 -23.32
N ASP A 309 -5.32 17.35 -23.62
CA ASP A 309 -5.75 18.73 -23.68
C ASP A 309 -6.66 19.14 -22.51
N PHE A 310 -6.79 18.29 -21.49
CA PHE A 310 -7.49 18.57 -20.23
C PHE A 310 -8.95 19.01 -20.43
N ARG A 311 -9.66 18.41 -21.39
CA ARG A 311 -11.09 18.72 -21.64
C ARG A 311 -12.01 18.26 -20.52
N THR A 312 -11.69 17.12 -19.90
CA THR A 312 -12.54 16.53 -18.87
C THR A 312 -11.96 16.85 -17.50
N ALA A 313 -12.73 17.57 -16.68
CA ALA A 313 -12.42 17.76 -15.28
C ALA A 313 -12.70 16.47 -14.50
N VAL A 314 -11.82 16.14 -13.57
CA VAL A 314 -11.97 15.02 -12.63
C VAL A 314 -12.69 15.45 -11.34
N GLY A 315 -12.71 16.75 -11.03
CA GLY A 315 -13.48 17.31 -9.92
C GLY A 315 -12.91 18.64 -9.42
N ASN A 316 -13.31 19.08 -8.24
CA ASN A 316 -12.92 20.37 -7.69
C ASN A 316 -12.30 20.25 -6.30
N VAL A 317 -11.43 21.21 -5.96
CA VAL A 317 -10.86 21.40 -4.62
C VAL A 317 -10.99 22.86 -4.22
N ALA A 318 -11.13 23.14 -2.92
CA ALA A 318 -11.33 24.50 -2.42
C ALA A 318 -10.17 24.96 -1.53
N VAL A 319 -9.84 26.25 -1.59
CA VAL A 319 -8.90 26.89 -0.68
C VAL A 319 -9.66 27.35 0.57
N PRO A 320 -9.33 26.87 1.77
CA PRO A 320 -9.94 27.34 3.01
C PRO A 320 -9.69 28.84 3.27
N GLY A 321 -10.63 29.50 3.95
CA GLY A 321 -10.39 30.81 4.60
C GLY A 321 -10.71 32.09 3.81
N GLY A 322 -11.57 32.05 2.78
CA GLY A 322 -12.02 33.27 2.11
C GLY A 322 -12.85 34.14 3.04
N GLY A 323 -12.45 35.40 3.25
CA GLY A 323 -13.17 36.30 4.12
C GLY A 323 -14.61 36.52 3.65
N SER A 324 -15.56 36.20 4.50
CA SER A 324 -16.60 37.13 4.92
C SER A 324 -17.04 36.75 6.34
N THR A 325 -17.33 37.76 7.15
CA THR A 325 -18.29 37.63 8.24
C THR A 325 -19.55 36.96 7.69
N GLY A 326 -19.70 35.66 7.91
CA GLY A 326 -20.73 34.83 7.28
C GLY A 326 -20.15 33.54 6.71
N ASP A 327 -20.55 32.43 7.33
CA ASP A 327 -20.47 31.04 6.91
C ASP A 327 -19.11 30.49 6.39
N LEU A 328 -18.57 29.51 7.15
CA LEU A 328 -17.21 28.97 7.00
C LEU A 328 -17.06 27.85 5.95
N ILE A 329 -18.13 27.46 5.25
CA ILE A 329 -18.08 26.42 4.21
C ILE A 329 -18.87 26.90 2.99
N LYS A 330 -18.19 27.13 1.86
CA LYS A 330 -18.89 27.43 0.61
C LYS A 330 -19.65 26.17 0.16
N ASP A 331 -20.95 26.38 -0.06
CA ASP A 331 -21.98 25.45 -0.58
C ASP A 331 -21.46 24.49 -1.66
N PRO A 332 -21.88 23.20 -1.71
CA PRO A 332 -21.59 22.33 -2.84
C PRO A 332 -22.15 22.83 -4.17
N ALA A 333 -21.67 22.22 -5.25
CA ALA A 333 -22.31 22.32 -6.56
C ALA A 333 -23.70 21.66 -6.47
N LEU A 334 -24.72 22.47 -6.20
CA LEU A 334 -26.12 22.06 -6.08
C LEU A 334 -26.53 21.12 -7.22
N HIS A 335 -27.02 19.92 -6.88
CA HIS A 335 -27.63 19.06 -7.88
C HIS A 335 -28.93 19.70 -8.38
N LYS A 336 -29.32 19.42 -9.63
CA LYS A 336 -30.52 20.04 -10.26
C LYS A 336 -31.80 19.81 -9.45
N ASP A 337 -31.91 18.67 -8.77
CA ASP A 337 -33.02 18.31 -7.91
C ASP A 337 -33.04 19.08 -6.58
N GLU A 338 -31.92 19.70 -6.20
CA GLU A 338 -31.78 20.57 -5.03
C GLU A 338 -32.07 22.04 -5.35
N LEU A 339 -32.33 22.35 -6.62
CA LEU A 339 -32.68 23.68 -7.10
C LEU A 339 -34.18 23.78 -7.36
N ASN A 340 -34.74 24.94 -7.03
CA ASN A 340 -36.02 25.40 -7.55
C ASN A 340 -35.91 25.61 -9.07
N ALA A 341 -37.05 25.69 -9.76
CA ALA A 341 -37.08 25.92 -11.21
C ALA A 341 -36.39 27.24 -11.63
N ASP A 342 -36.24 28.19 -10.70
CA ASP A 342 -35.57 29.47 -10.88
C ASP A 342 -34.05 29.42 -10.57
N GLY A 343 -33.51 28.26 -10.20
CA GLY A 343 -32.10 28.08 -9.88
C GLY A 343 -31.72 28.46 -8.45
N THR A 344 -32.67 28.79 -7.57
CA THR A 344 -32.40 29.02 -6.14
C THR A 344 -32.36 27.69 -5.36
N PRO A 345 -31.56 27.55 -4.29
CA PRO A 345 -31.52 26.33 -3.48
C PRO A 345 -32.87 26.03 -2.79
N LYS A 346 -33.25 24.76 -2.72
CA LYS A 346 -34.42 24.26 -1.95
C LYS A 346 -34.17 24.17 -0.44
N PHE A 347 -32.98 24.53 0.00
CA PHE A 347 -32.52 24.48 1.39
C PHE A 347 -31.93 25.82 1.81
N GLY A 348 -31.76 26.00 3.11
CA GLY A 348 -31.16 27.21 3.68
C GLY A 348 -30.30 26.88 4.88
N LYS A 349 -29.77 27.88 5.57
CA LYS A 349 -29.06 27.67 6.83
C LYS A 349 -29.98 27.86 8.02
N LYS A 350 -29.81 26.99 9.02
CA LYS A 350 -30.46 27.12 10.33
C LYS A 350 -29.43 26.88 11.41
N THR A 351 -29.52 27.65 12.48
CA THR A 351 -28.71 27.43 13.68
C THR A 351 -29.33 26.30 14.50
N PHE A 352 -28.57 25.23 14.68
CA PHE A 352 -28.91 24.14 15.59
C PHE A 352 -28.28 24.39 16.95
N THR A 353 -29.10 24.29 17.99
CA THR A 353 -28.77 24.65 19.38
C THR A 353 -29.06 23.52 20.36
N GLY A 354 -29.34 22.33 19.85
CA GLY A 354 -29.54 21.13 20.66
C GLY A 354 -28.32 20.74 21.49
N PRO A 355 -28.47 19.73 22.36
CA PRO A 355 -27.38 19.25 23.19
C PRO A 355 -26.26 18.65 22.33
N LEU A 356 -25.01 18.84 22.75
CA LEU A 356 -23.87 18.24 22.07
C LEU A 356 -23.92 16.71 22.11
N PHE A 357 -24.26 16.15 23.28
CA PHE A 357 -24.51 14.73 23.50
C PHE A 357 -25.81 14.58 24.28
N VAL A 358 -26.67 13.63 23.90
CA VAL A 358 -27.94 13.33 24.58
C VAL A 358 -27.77 12.19 25.57
N ASP A 359 -27.33 11.02 25.09
CA ASP A 359 -27.19 9.80 25.89
C ASP A 359 -25.89 9.03 25.59
N GLY A 360 -24.84 9.82 25.34
CA GLY A 360 -23.51 9.33 25.00
C GLY A 360 -23.25 9.45 23.50
N VAL A 361 -22.19 8.81 23.03
CA VAL A 361 -21.91 8.67 21.60
C VAL A 361 -22.35 7.28 21.16
N LYS A 362 -23.18 7.18 20.13
CA LYS A 362 -23.65 5.91 19.60
C LYS A 362 -23.50 5.85 18.10
N ALA A 363 -23.30 4.63 17.58
CA ALA A 363 -23.26 4.39 16.14
C ALA A 363 -24.55 4.86 15.43
N SER A 364 -25.70 4.79 16.11
CA SER A 364 -27.01 5.21 15.60
C SER A 364 -27.09 6.70 15.26
N ASP A 365 -26.29 7.54 15.91
CA ASP A 365 -26.40 9.00 15.77
C ASP A 365 -25.66 9.51 14.53
N ALA A 366 -24.85 8.65 13.90
CA ALA A 366 -24.20 8.92 12.62
C ALA A 366 -25.10 8.45 11.47
N GLN A 367 -25.93 9.36 10.96
CA GLN A 367 -26.82 9.12 9.82
C GLN A 367 -26.44 10.04 8.66
N GLN A 368 -26.13 9.44 7.51
CA GLN A 368 -25.75 10.15 6.30
C GLN A 368 -26.91 11.00 5.76
N GLY A 369 -26.58 12.16 5.17
CA GLY A 369 -27.53 13.00 4.44
C GLY A 369 -27.44 12.83 2.93
N GLN A 370 -27.50 13.95 2.21
CA GLN A 370 -27.66 13.96 0.74
C GLN A 370 -26.37 13.92 -0.09
N ILE A 371 -25.19 13.80 0.53
CA ILE A 371 -23.91 13.75 -0.19
C ILE A 371 -23.33 12.34 -0.22
N GLY A 372 -22.51 12.05 -1.24
CA GLY A 372 -21.85 10.76 -1.45
C GLY A 372 -20.64 10.51 -0.56
N ASP A 373 -20.73 10.85 0.73
CA ASP A 373 -19.63 10.75 1.68
C ASP A 373 -19.70 9.51 2.58
N CYS A 374 -20.48 8.49 2.20
CA CYS A 374 -20.84 7.31 3.02
C CYS A 374 -19.71 6.67 3.84
N TYR A 375 -18.48 6.71 3.33
CA TYR A 375 -17.27 6.26 4.02
C TYR A 375 -17.07 6.94 5.38
N PHE A 376 -17.46 8.21 5.51
CA PHE A 376 -17.34 9.02 6.71
C PHE A 376 -18.32 8.59 7.82
N PRO A 377 -19.66 8.63 7.65
CA PRO A 377 -20.59 8.12 8.64
C PRO A 377 -20.36 6.63 8.95
N ALA A 378 -19.97 5.81 7.97
CA ALA A 378 -19.65 4.40 8.21
C ALA A 378 -18.44 4.24 9.15
N ALA A 379 -17.36 5.00 8.93
CA ALA A 379 -16.19 4.99 9.79
C ALA A 379 -16.48 5.56 11.19
N VAL A 380 -17.18 6.69 11.24
CA VAL A 380 -17.53 7.36 12.50
C VAL A 380 -18.45 6.50 13.34
N ALA A 381 -19.45 5.83 12.76
CA ALA A 381 -20.29 4.89 13.48
C ALA A 381 -19.51 3.68 14.01
N ALA A 382 -18.54 3.16 13.25
CA ALA A 382 -17.67 2.07 13.72
C ALA A 382 -16.79 2.52 14.90
N MET A 383 -16.25 3.74 14.86
CA MET A 383 -15.50 4.33 15.97
C MET A 383 -16.37 4.61 17.18
N ALA A 384 -17.55 5.20 17.00
CA ALA A 384 -18.54 5.40 18.06
C ALA A 384 -18.93 4.08 18.75
N HIS A 385 -19.00 2.99 17.99
CA HIS A 385 -19.30 1.67 18.54
C HIS A 385 -18.15 1.05 19.34
N MET A 386 -16.90 1.27 18.92
CA MET A 386 -15.71 0.65 19.53
C MET A 386 -15.07 1.50 20.64
N ASP A 387 -15.01 2.82 20.45
CA ASP A 387 -14.39 3.81 21.33
C ASP A 387 -15.19 5.13 21.31
N PRO A 388 -16.37 5.18 21.98
CA PRO A 388 -17.17 6.39 22.06
C PRO A 388 -16.45 7.54 22.79
N GLU A 389 -15.50 7.23 23.68
CA GLU A 389 -14.74 8.26 24.39
C GLU A 389 -13.79 9.03 23.48
N LEU A 390 -13.23 8.38 22.45
CA LEU A 390 -12.42 9.06 21.43
C LEU A 390 -13.22 10.19 20.79
N ILE A 391 -14.43 9.90 20.31
CA ILE A 391 -15.31 10.88 19.66
C ILE A 391 -15.65 12.02 20.63
N GLN A 392 -15.97 11.71 21.89
CA GLN A 392 -16.24 12.74 22.90
C GLN A 392 -15.05 13.67 23.12
N LYS A 393 -13.83 13.12 23.18
CA LYS A 393 -12.59 13.90 23.37
C LYS A 393 -12.24 14.76 22.17
N MET A 394 -12.66 14.37 20.97
CA MET A 394 -12.40 15.13 19.75
C MET A 394 -13.18 16.44 19.69
N ILE A 395 -14.34 16.53 20.34
CA ILE A 395 -15.25 17.67 20.19
C ILE A 395 -15.32 18.47 21.49
N LYS A 396 -14.90 19.73 21.40
CA LYS A 396 -14.93 20.69 22.51
C LYS A 396 -15.92 21.81 22.23
N ALA A 397 -16.92 21.99 23.07
CA ALA A 397 -17.76 23.19 23.06
C ALA A 397 -16.97 24.40 23.61
N ASN A 398 -17.05 25.54 22.91
CA ASN A 398 -16.30 26.75 23.27
C ASN A 398 -17.11 27.74 24.14
N GLY A 399 -18.42 27.51 24.32
CA GLY A 399 -19.31 28.34 25.13
C GLY A 399 -19.84 29.60 24.44
N ASP A 400 -19.43 29.85 23.20
CA ASP A 400 -19.84 30.99 22.35
C ASP A 400 -20.76 30.55 21.18
N GLY A 401 -21.35 29.35 21.27
CA GLY A 401 -22.11 28.74 20.16
C GLY A 401 -21.23 28.06 19.10
N THR A 402 -19.92 28.00 19.32
CA THR A 402 -18.97 27.29 18.46
C THR A 402 -18.35 26.07 19.13
N TYR A 403 -17.75 25.22 18.31
CA TYR A 403 -17.14 23.96 18.67
C TYR A 403 -15.78 23.84 18.01
N THR A 404 -14.85 23.18 18.68
CA THR A 404 -13.56 22.80 18.12
C THR A 404 -13.48 21.30 18.01
N VAL A 405 -13.22 20.81 16.81
CA VAL A 405 -13.00 19.39 16.51
C VAL A 405 -11.51 19.17 16.25
N THR A 406 -10.91 18.20 16.91
CA THR A 406 -9.49 17.86 16.74
C THR A 406 -9.35 16.59 15.91
N PHE A 407 -8.75 16.71 14.73
CA PHE A 407 -8.32 15.60 13.88
C PHE A 407 -6.81 15.36 14.03
N LYS A 408 -6.33 14.29 13.43
CA LYS A 408 -4.94 13.88 13.33
C LYS A 408 -4.52 13.99 11.87
N ASP A 409 -3.48 14.76 11.62
CA ASP A 409 -2.82 14.80 10.32
C ASP A 409 -1.45 14.13 10.47
N ARG A 410 -1.11 13.19 9.59
CA ARG A 410 0.11 12.41 9.74
C ARG A 410 1.26 13.06 9.01
N ASP A 411 2.28 13.45 9.77
CA ASP A 411 3.59 13.77 9.20
C ASP A 411 4.31 12.49 8.83
N TRP A 412 4.27 12.14 7.54
CA TRP A 412 4.87 10.91 7.04
C TRP A 412 6.40 10.97 6.93
N ALA A 413 7.02 12.15 6.99
CA ALA A 413 8.48 12.25 7.08
C ALA A 413 8.98 11.74 8.44
N THR A 414 8.15 11.86 9.49
CA THR A 414 8.50 11.44 10.85
C THR A 414 7.67 10.26 11.37
N GLY A 415 6.61 9.88 10.65
CA GLY A 415 5.62 8.88 11.06
C GLY A 415 4.72 9.33 12.21
N ARG A 416 4.75 10.60 12.63
CA ARG A 416 4.01 11.12 13.78
C ARG A 416 2.72 11.80 13.34
N ALA A 417 1.67 11.67 14.13
CA ALA A 417 0.46 12.47 13.96
C ALA A 417 0.59 13.83 14.66
N LYS A 418 0.15 14.90 14.01
CA LYS A 418 -0.06 16.24 14.57
C LYS A 418 -1.55 16.53 14.71
N ASP A 419 -1.91 17.30 15.72
CA ASP A 419 -3.31 17.69 15.93
C ASP A 419 -3.69 18.82 14.98
N VAL A 420 -4.85 18.68 14.34
CA VAL A 420 -5.47 19.71 13.50
C VAL A 420 -6.78 20.11 14.14
N ASN A 421 -6.85 21.36 14.61
CA ASN A 421 -8.03 21.89 15.28
C ASN A 421 -8.89 22.69 14.30
N ILE A 422 -10.13 22.27 14.13
CA ILE A 422 -11.09 22.91 13.24
C ILE A 422 -12.21 23.52 14.06
N LYS A 423 -12.41 24.83 13.92
CA LYS A 423 -13.49 25.56 14.60
C LYS A 423 -14.70 25.66 13.69
N VAL A 424 -15.86 25.22 14.17
CA VAL A 424 -17.17 25.28 13.48
C VAL A 424 -18.23 25.88 14.41
N ASP A 425 -19.29 26.45 13.83
CA ASP A 425 -20.51 26.85 14.55
C ASP A 425 -21.65 25.85 14.32
N GLY A 426 -22.77 26.04 15.04
CA GLY A 426 -23.99 25.24 14.90
C GLY A 426 -24.86 25.56 13.67
N ASP A 427 -24.43 26.42 12.75
CA ASP A 427 -25.21 26.71 11.54
C ASP A 427 -25.05 25.57 10.54
N LEU A 428 -26.14 24.82 10.32
CA LEU A 428 -26.14 23.72 9.38
C LEU A 428 -27.03 24.06 8.18
N TYR A 429 -26.65 23.55 7.02
CA TYR A 429 -27.56 23.49 5.89
C TYR A 429 -28.75 22.61 6.27
N ALA A 430 -29.95 23.11 6.02
CA ALA A 430 -31.19 22.51 6.47
C ALA A 430 -32.24 22.56 5.38
N ARG A 431 -32.97 21.47 5.26
CA ARG A 431 -34.05 21.34 4.28
C ARG A 431 -35.18 22.32 4.61
N SER A 432 -35.95 22.69 3.58
CA SER A 432 -37.11 23.58 3.72
C SER A 432 -38.12 23.08 4.75
N TYR A 433 -38.32 21.75 4.82
CA TYR A 433 -39.22 21.09 5.76
C TYR A 433 -38.61 20.82 7.16
N GLY A 434 -37.35 21.19 7.40
CA GLY A 434 -36.67 20.94 8.67
C GLY A 434 -35.56 19.89 8.60
N GLY A 435 -34.65 19.93 9.59
CA GLY A 435 -33.50 19.05 9.74
C GLY A 435 -32.31 19.29 8.80
N PRO A 436 -31.12 18.77 9.15
CA PRO A 436 -29.89 19.00 8.38
C PRO A 436 -29.95 18.35 6.99
N LEU A 437 -29.34 19.00 6.02
CA LEU A 437 -29.21 18.54 4.63
C LEU A 437 -28.22 17.37 4.51
N TYR A 438 -27.14 17.43 5.28
CA TYR A 438 -26.09 16.41 5.32
C TYR A 438 -26.28 15.52 6.56
N GLY A 439 -25.20 15.13 7.21
CA GLY A 439 -25.19 14.30 8.39
C GLY A 439 -26.15 14.80 9.45
N SER A 440 -26.85 13.87 10.07
CA SER A 440 -27.80 14.18 11.13
C SER A 440 -27.80 13.08 12.19
N SER A 441 -28.41 13.40 13.32
CA SER A 441 -28.61 12.49 14.44
C SER A 441 -30.10 12.40 14.76
N SER A 442 -30.45 11.62 15.78
CA SER A 442 -31.82 11.50 16.26
C SER A 442 -32.45 12.87 16.56
N ASN A 443 -33.77 12.97 16.42
CA ASN A 443 -34.53 14.22 16.59
C ASN A 443 -34.17 15.35 15.61
N SER A 444 -33.69 15.01 14.41
CA SER A 444 -33.21 15.96 13.39
C SER A 444 -34.23 17.03 12.97
N GLY A 445 -35.54 16.78 13.11
CA GLY A 445 -36.57 17.75 12.75
C GLY A 445 -36.64 19.02 13.63
N ASP A 446 -36.05 19.00 14.83
CA ASP A 446 -36.10 20.11 15.79
C ASP A 446 -34.68 20.63 16.10
N THR A 447 -34.42 21.88 15.74
CA THR A 447 -33.09 22.50 15.85
C THR A 447 -32.62 22.62 17.31
N ALA A 448 -33.53 22.64 18.28
CA ALA A 448 -33.22 22.76 19.70
C ALA A 448 -33.12 21.40 20.43
N LYS A 449 -33.42 20.28 19.74
CA LYS A 449 -33.40 18.95 20.34
C LYS A 449 -32.48 17.96 19.65
N MET A 450 -32.13 18.19 18.39
CA MET A 450 -31.20 17.34 17.67
C MET A 450 -29.87 17.25 18.40
N GLU A 451 -29.35 16.04 18.53
CA GLU A 451 -28.00 15.79 19.01
C GLU A 451 -26.96 16.31 18.02
N LEU A 452 -25.97 17.07 18.49
CA LEU A 452 -25.11 17.84 17.57
C LEU A 452 -23.77 17.19 17.24
N TRP A 453 -23.29 16.22 18.00
CA TRP A 453 -21.90 15.76 17.86
C TRP A 453 -21.56 15.28 16.45
N PHE A 454 -22.42 14.48 15.81
CA PHE A 454 -22.17 13.93 14.48
C PHE A 454 -22.21 15.00 13.38
N PRO A 455 -23.29 15.81 13.24
CA PRO A 455 -23.32 16.86 12.23
C PRO A 455 -22.20 17.90 12.37
N LEU A 456 -21.79 18.22 13.61
CA LEU A 456 -20.67 19.13 13.85
C LEU A 456 -19.33 18.50 13.45
N LEU A 457 -19.17 17.20 13.69
CA LEU A 457 -17.98 16.43 13.32
C LEU A 457 -17.86 16.35 11.78
N GLU A 458 -18.95 16.06 11.07
CA GLU A 458 -19.02 16.07 9.60
C GLU A 458 -18.73 17.47 9.04
N LYS A 459 -19.33 18.51 9.62
CA LYS A 459 -19.06 19.91 9.24
C LYS A 459 -17.59 20.27 9.38
N ALA A 460 -16.97 19.92 10.50
CA ALA A 460 -15.56 20.19 10.74
C ALA A 460 -14.67 19.41 9.77
N TYR A 461 -15.05 18.17 9.45
CA TYR A 461 -14.36 17.37 8.46
C TYR A 461 -14.46 18.00 7.06
N ALA A 462 -15.65 18.39 6.62
CA ALA A 462 -15.88 19.13 5.39
C ALA A 462 -15.06 20.42 5.33
N GLN A 463 -15.03 21.21 6.40
CA GLN A 463 -14.23 22.43 6.46
C GLN A 463 -12.73 22.17 6.35
N TRP A 464 -12.24 21.08 6.97
CA TRP A 464 -10.83 20.70 6.87
C TRP A 464 -10.46 20.23 5.46
N LYS A 465 -11.32 19.42 4.84
CA LYS A 465 -11.14 18.91 3.48
C LYS A 465 -11.48 19.93 2.39
N GLY A 466 -12.07 21.06 2.76
CA GLY A 466 -12.30 22.23 1.91
C GLY A 466 -13.78 22.57 1.72
N SER A 467 -14.66 21.59 1.59
CA SER A 467 -16.12 21.77 1.54
C SER A 467 -16.88 20.44 1.71
N TYR A 468 -18.21 20.50 1.79
CA TYR A 468 -19.07 19.31 1.70
C TYR A 468 -18.96 18.62 0.32
N ASP A 469 -18.78 19.39 -0.76
CA ASP A 469 -18.51 18.86 -2.10
C ASP A 469 -17.22 18.04 -2.14
N ALA A 470 -16.16 18.54 -1.47
CA ALA A 470 -14.87 17.86 -1.45
C ALA A 470 -14.94 16.48 -0.78
N ILE A 471 -15.83 16.29 0.20
CA ILE A 471 -16.02 15.01 0.89
C ILE A 471 -17.12 14.15 0.28
N GLY A 472 -18.00 14.75 -0.55
CA GLY A 472 -19.17 14.10 -1.14
C GLY A 472 -18.92 13.31 -2.43
N ASN A 473 -17.66 13.22 -2.88
CA ASN A 473 -17.27 12.54 -4.12
C ASN A 473 -16.59 11.17 -3.84
N GLY A 474 -17.05 10.46 -2.80
CA GLY A 474 -16.47 9.18 -2.37
C GLY A 474 -15.20 9.33 -1.52
N GLY A 475 -14.75 8.21 -0.94
CA GLY A 475 -13.60 8.17 -0.04
C GLY A 475 -13.47 6.83 0.68
N HIS A 476 -12.55 6.76 1.65
CA HIS A 476 -12.21 5.52 2.33
C HIS A 476 -12.36 5.63 3.84
N ALA A 477 -13.11 4.70 4.44
CA ALA A 477 -13.30 4.64 5.88
C ALA A 477 -11.98 4.47 6.65
N GLY A 478 -11.00 3.78 6.05
CA GLY A 478 -9.66 3.64 6.60
C GLY A 478 -8.93 4.97 6.77
N ASP A 479 -9.10 5.91 5.83
CA ASP A 479 -8.47 7.24 5.91
C ASP A 479 -9.07 8.01 7.11
N VAL A 480 -10.38 7.91 7.31
CA VAL A 480 -11.06 8.49 8.48
C VAL A 480 -10.55 7.88 9.80
N PHE A 481 -10.28 6.57 9.85
CA PHE A 481 -9.67 5.95 11.05
C PHE A 481 -8.29 6.52 11.36
N GLU A 482 -7.44 6.70 10.35
CA GLU A 482 -6.12 7.30 10.52
C GLU A 482 -6.24 8.76 10.97
N GLU A 483 -7.18 9.51 10.40
CA GLU A 483 -7.36 10.93 10.66
C GLU A 483 -8.04 11.24 12.00
N PHE A 484 -8.67 10.24 12.61
CA PHE A 484 -9.24 10.39 13.96
C PHE A 484 -8.24 9.92 15.04
N THR A 485 -7.44 8.90 14.74
CA THR A 485 -6.61 8.23 15.74
C THR A 485 -5.11 8.51 15.63
N GLY A 486 -4.65 8.93 14.46
CA GLY A 486 -3.22 9.01 14.09
C GLY A 486 -2.58 7.64 13.85
N GLY A 487 -3.34 6.55 14.01
CA GLY A 487 -2.90 5.19 13.74
C GLY A 487 -2.76 4.89 12.26
N THR A 488 -2.56 3.62 11.93
CA THR A 488 -2.46 3.17 10.53
C THR A 488 -3.60 2.20 10.26
N SER A 489 -4.37 2.47 9.20
CA SER A 489 -5.41 1.58 8.72
C SER A 489 -4.81 0.53 7.79
N ARG A 490 -5.40 -0.65 7.82
CA ARG A 490 -5.14 -1.75 6.90
C ARG A 490 -6.42 -2.06 6.13
N SER A 491 -6.26 -2.70 4.98
CA SER A 491 -7.37 -3.21 4.17
C SER A 491 -7.10 -4.66 3.81
N VAL A 492 -8.14 -5.49 3.78
CA VAL A 492 -8.11 -6.82 3.20
C VAL A 492 -9.20 -6.92 2.13
N ASP A 493 -8.80 -7.32 0.93
CA ASP A 493 -9.72 -7.66 -0.16
C ASP A 493 -10.52 -8.91 0.24
N THR A 494 -11.84 -8.89 0.02
CA THR A 494 -12.69 -10.03 0.33
C THR A 494 -12.39 -11.26 -0.54
N SER A 495 -11.78 -11.08 -1.71
CA SER A 495 -11.28 -12.13 -2.59
C SER A 495 -10.16 -12.96 -1.94
N ALA A 496 -9.49 -12.44 -0.90
CA ALA A 496 -8.34 -13.07 -0.24
C ALA A 496 -8.65 -14.37 0.54
N GLY A 497 -9.91 -14.80 0.59
CA GLY A 497 -10.36 -16.05 1.20
C GLY A 497 -11.04 -15.87 2.56
N ASP A 498 -11.93 -16.81 2.90
CA ASP A 498 -12.75 -16.76 4.13
C ASP A 498 -11.91 -16.55 5.39
N ASP A 499 -10.81 -17.30 5.54
CA ASP A 499 -9.99 -17.24 6.74
C ASP A 499 -9.28 -15.90 6.90
N ARG A 500 -8.82 -15.28 5.81
CA ARG A 500 -8.14 -13.97 5.89
C ARG A 500 -9.11 -12.86 6.27
N VAL A 501 -10.27 -12.82 5.61
CA VAL A 501 -11.33 -11.84 5.88
C VAL A 501 -11.85 -12.01 7.31
N TRP A 502 -12.16 -13.25 7.70
CA TRP A 502 -12.66 -13.54 9.04
C TRP A 502 -11.64 -13.17 10.12
N ASN A 503 -10.37 -13.54 9.95
CA ASN A 503 -9.32 -13.21 10.91
C ASN A 503 -9.09 -11.70 11.01
N ALA A 504 -9.18 -10.95 9.91
CA ALA A 504 -9.07 -9.50 9.94
C ALA A 504 -10.19 -8.85 10.76
N ILE A 505 -11.45 -9.22 10.47
CA ILE A 505 -12.63 -8.70 11.20
C ILE A 505 -12.54 -9.07 12.68
N THR A 506 -12.39 -10.36 13.00
CA THR A 506 -12.43 -10.84 14.39
C THR A 506 -11.31 -10.25 15.24
N ARG A 507 -10.07 -10.24 14.74
CA ARG A 507 -8.93 -9.67 15.49
C ARG A 507 -9.09 -8.18 15.74
N ALA A 508 -9.57 -7.42 14.75
CA ALA A 508 -9.77 -5.98 14.92
C ALA A 508 -10.89 -5.71 15.95
N ILE A 509 -12.04 -6.37 15.82
CA ILE A 509 -13.17 -6.22 16.74
C ILE A 509 -12.80 -6.64 18.17
N ASP A 510 -12.10 -7.77 18.33
CA ASP A 510 -11.65 -8.26 19.65
C ASP A 510 -10.65 -7.29 20.30
N ALA A 511 -9.82 -6.63 19.48
CA ALA A 511 -8.89 -5.58 19.90
C ALA A 511 -9.55 -4.20 20.08
N LYS A 512 -10.89 -4.10 20.00
CA LYS A 512 -11.66 -2.85 20.08
C LYS A 512 -11.22 -1.81 19.05
N LYS A 513 -10.86 -2.26 17.85
CA LYS A 513 -10.51 -1.42 16.71
C LYS A 513 -11.73 -1.25 15.80
N PRO A 514 -11.97 -0.05 15.25
CA PRO A 514 -13.05 0.18 14.30
C PRO A 514 -12.80 -0.58 13.01
N VAL A 515 -13.89 -1.08 12.42
CA VAL A 515 -13.88 -1.84 11.16
C VAL A 515 -15.00 -1.31 10.27
N ALA A 516 -14.72 -1.16 8.98
CA ALA A 516 -15.68 -0.80 7.95
C ALA A 516 -15.48 -1.69 6.71
N ALA A 517 -16.49 -1.77 5.86
CA ALA A 517 -16.45 -2.55 4.63
C ALA A 517 -16.99 -1.71 3.47
N GLY A 518 -16.35 -1.81 2.30
CA GLY A 518 -16.84 -1.19 1.06
C GLY A 518 -17.45 -2.25 0.15
N THR A 519 -18.55 -1.92 -0.52
CA THR A 519 -19.11 -2.75 -1.59
C THR A 519 -18.36 -2.54 -2.90
N HIS A 520 -18.53 -3.45 -3.85
CA HIS A 520 -18.05 -3.22 -5.22
C HIS A 520 -18.82 -2.06 -5.88
N GLU A 521 -18.21 -1.43 -6.87
CA GLU A 521 -18.80 -0.37 -7.69
C GLU A 521 -20.18 -0.77 -8.26
N ASP A 522 -21.11 0.19 -8.30
CA ASP A 522 -22.42 -0.01 -8.91
C ASP A 522 -22.30 -0.12 -10.44
N GLY A 523 -23.07 -1.04 -11.05
CA GLY A 523 -22.90 -1.42 -12.45
C GLY A 523 -21.68 -2.32 -12.75
N GLY A 524 -20.95 -2.73 -11.72
CA GLY A 524 -19.88 -3.73 -11.80
C GLY A 524 -20.38 -5.18 -11.98
N PRO A 525 -19.52 -6.19 -11.76
CA PRO A 525 -19.88 -7.59 -11.95
C PRO A 525 -20.87 -8.13 -10.90
N VAL A 526 -21.11 -7.40 -9.82
CA VAL A 526 -21.99 -7.79 -8.72
C VAL A 526 -23.37 -7.19 -8.94
N ASN A 527 -24.40 -8.04 -8.88
CA ASN A 527 -25.79 -7.61 -8.95
C ASN A 527 -26.38 -7.46 -7.54
N TYR A 528 -26.67 -6.23 -7.14
CA TYR A 528 -27.25 -5.90 -5.83
C TYR A 528 -28.78 -6.01 -5.77
N THR A 529 -29.44 -6.29 -6.90
CA THR A 529 -30.91 -6.40 -6.97
C THR A 529 -31.45 -7.41 -5.95
N ASN A 530 -32.38 -6.97 -5.11
CA ASN A 530 -33.02 -7.75 -4.03
C ASN A 530 -32.08 -8.28 -2.94
N THR A 531 -30.86 -7.74 -2.81
CA THR A 531 -29.93 -8.14 -1.74
C THR A 531 -30.16 -7.36 -0.44
N GLY A 532 -30.73 -6.15 -0.53
CA GLY A 532 -30.80 -5.21 0.58
C GLY A 532 -29.44 -4.55 0.92
N VAL A 533 -28.43 -4.74 0.06
CA VAL A 533 -27.14 -4.08 0.10
C VAL A 533 -27.02 -3.19 -1.14
N TYR A 534 -26.33 -2.06 -1.02
CA TYR A 534 -26.16 -1.08 -2.09
C TYR A 534 -24.72 -1.10 -2.59
N GLY A 535 -24.54 -1.05 -3.92
CA GLY A 535 -23.23 -0.91 -4.55
C GLY A 535 -22.64 0.48 -4.38
N ASP A 536 -21.33 0.62 -4.61
CA ASP A 536 -20.58 1.87 -4.44
C ASP A 536 -20.84 2.56 -3.07
N HIS A 537 -20.91 1.76 -2.00
CA HIS A 537 -21.34 2.21 -0.68
C HIS A 537 -20.48 1.61 0.45
N ALA A 538 -20.32 2.38 1.52
CA ALA A 538 -19.57 1.96 2.69
C ALA A 538 -20.51 1.55 3.84
N TYR A 539 -20.11 0.54 4.60
CA TYR A 539 -20.84 0.03 5.76
C TYR A 539 -19.92 -0.05 6.98
N SER A 540 -20.46 0.21 8.18
CA SER A 540 -19.74 -0.11 9.42
C SER A 540 -19.79 -1.62 9.64
N VAL A 541 -18.70 -2.21 10.13
CA VAL A 541 -18.71 -3.58 10.68
C VAL A 541 -18.74 -3.45 12.19
N LEU A 542 -19.90 -3.74 12.79
CA LEU A 542 -20.12 -3.55 14.22
C LEU A 542 -19.67 -4.78 15.03
N GLY A 543 -19.60 -5.95 14.40
CA GLY A 543 -19.16 -7.16 15.08
C GLY A 543 -19.29 -8.40 14.24
N TYR A 544 -19.24 -9.55 14.91
CA TYR A 544 -19.35 -10.86 14.27
C TYR A 544 -20.09 -11.85 15.19
N GLU A 545 -20.65 -12.89 14.60
CA GLU A 545 -21.33 -13.97 15.32
C GLU A 545 -20.95 -15.32 14.71
N THR A 546 -20.93 -16.37 15.52
CA THR A 546 -20.84 -17.76 15.03
C THR A 546 -22.04 -18.56 15.49
N GLN A 547 -22.69 -19.26 14.56
CA GLN A 547 -23.79 -20.18 14.86
C GLN A 547 -23.42 -21.56 14.34
N GLY A 548 -22.88 -22.41 15.22
CA GLY A 548 -22.26 -23.67 14.82
C GLY A 548 -21.03 -23.41 13.94
N SER A 549 -21.03 -23.92 12.71
CA SER A 549 -19.97 -23.66 11.72
C SER A 549 -20.18 -22.39 10.90
N GLU A 550 -21.37 -21.78 10.98
CA GLU A 550 -21.71 -20.60 10.19
C GLU A 550 -21.12 -19.34 10.84
N LYS A 551 -20.52 -18.49 10.01
CA LYS A 551 -19.88 -17.23 10.39
C LYS A 551 -20.72 -16.07 9.85
N TYR A 552 -21.04 -15.10 10.70
CA TYR A 552 -21.81 -13.91 10.33
C TYR A 552 -21.04 -12.63 10.65
N VAL A 553 -21.16 -11.64 9.77
CA VAL A 553 -20.65 -10.28 9.96
C VAL A 553 -21.84 -9.37 10.26
N ILE A 554 -21.76 -8.60 11.35
CA ILE A 554 -22.78 -7.63 11.76
C ILE A 554 -22.40 -6.28 11.15
N LEU A 555 -23.29 -5.74 10.34
CA LEU A 555 -23.07 -4.57 9.51
C LEU A 555 -24.05 -3.46 9.89
N ARG A 556 -23.69 -2.22 9.57
CA ARG A 556 -24.61 -1.08 9.61
C ARG A 556 -24.55 -0.25 8.34
N ASN A 557 -25.70 -0.03 7.70
CA ASN A 557 -25.86 0.96 6.65
C ASN A 557 -25.76 2.37 7.25
N PRO A 558 -24.83 3.24 6.81
CA PRO A 558 -24.69 4.60 7.34
C PRO A 558 -25.89 5.51 7.09
N TRP A 559 -26.83 5.14 6.21
CA TRP A 559 -28.12 5.83 6.10
C TRP A 559 -28.98 5.70 7.37
N GLY A 560 -28.67 4.72 8.22
CA GLY A 560 -29.47 4.38 9.39
C GLY A 560 -30.80 3.69 9.03
N GLU A 561 -30.91 3.20 7.80
CA GLU A 561 -32.08 2.52 7.25
C GLU A 561 -31.71 1.63 6.05
N SER A 562 -32.71 1.06 5.39
CA SER A 562 -32.58 0.30 4.13
C SER A 562 -31.72 -0.95 4.27
N GLU A 563 -32.20 -1.85 5.13
CA GLU A 563 -31.54 -3.10 5.47
C GLU A 563 -32.13 -4.28 4.70
N PRO A 564 -31.40 -5.41 4.55
CA PRO A 564 -31.99 -6.66 4.09
C PRO A 564 -33.20 -7.06 4.95
N ALA A 565 -34.27 -7.51 4.31
CA ALA A 565 -35.52 -7.83 4.98
C ALA A 565 -35.32 -8.91 6.07
N GLY A 566 -35.85 -8.69 7.28
CA GLY A 566 -36.08 -9.77 8.25
C GLY A 566 -35.54 -9.58 9.68
N ASN A 567 -34.97 -8.44 10.05
CA ASN A 567 -34.51 -8.19 11.43
C ASN A 567 -35.51 -7.37 12.30
N GLY A 568 -36.47 -6.68 11.68
CA GLY A 568 -37.62 -6.04 12.35
C GLY A 568 -37.44 -4.59 12.81
N ALA A 569 -36.23 -4.01 12.72
CA ALA A 569 -35.95 -2.59 12.93
C ALA A 569 -35.45 -1.96 11.62
N ASN A 570 -35.62 -0.64 11.46
CA ASN A 570 -35.03 0.13 10.36
C ASN A 570 -34.05 1.13 10.99
N ASP A 571 -32.90 0.62 11.44
CA ASP A 571 -31.81 1.32 12.12
C ASP A 571 -30.45 1.20 11.40
N GLY A 572 -30.46 0.53 10.25
CA GLY A 572 -29.33 0.21 9.40
C GLY A 572 -28.64 -1.11 9.75
N VAL A 573 -28.98 -1.81 10.85
CA VAL A 573 -28.18 -2.91 11.43
C VAL A 573 -28.67 -4.30 11.04
N PHE A 574 -27.88 -5.00 10.22
CA PHE A 574 -28.18 -6.36 9.77
C PHE A 574 -26.97 -7.27 9.89
N LYS A 575 -27.15 -8.57 9.62
CA LYS A 575 -26.04 -9.53 9.56
C LYS A 575 -26.07 -10.34 8.27
N LEU A 576 -24.90 -10.57 7.71
CA LEU A 576 -24.71 -11.42 6.54
C LEU A 576 -23.85 -12.62 6.88
N LYS A 577 -24.13 -13.75 6.23
CA LYS A 577 -23.19 -14.89 6.24
C LYS A 577 -21.88 -14.47 5.58
N LEU A 578 -20.75 -14.94 6.09
CA LEU A 578 -19.42 -14.57 5.58
C LEU A 578 -19.28 -14.80 4.06
N GLY A 579 -19.82 -15.92 3.55
CA GLY A 579 -19.78 -16.24 2.13
C GLY A 579 -20.65 -15.32 1.26
N GLU A 580 -21.69 -14.70 1.81
CA GLU A 580 -22.51 -13.69 1.13
C GLU A 580 -21.89 -12.30 1.24
N PHE A 581 -21.41 -11.95 2.44
CA PHE A 581 -20.61 -10.75 2.66
C PHE A 581 -19.46 -10.65 1.65
N ARG A 582 -18.65 -11.70 1.47
CA ARG A 582 -17.53 -11.68 0.52
C ARG A 582 -17.93 -11.59 -0.96
N LYS A 583 -19.21 -11.82 -1.30
CA LYS A 583 -19.71 -11.66 -2.69
C LYS A 583 -20.19 -10.25 -2.96
N LEU A 584 -20.71 -9.58 -1.94
CA LEU A 584 -21.31 -8.24 -2.04
C LEU A 584 -20.31 -7.14 -1.69
N TYR A 585 -19.32 -7.47 -0.84
CA TYR A 585 -18.32 -6.53 -0.36
C TYR A 585 -16.99 -6.77 -1.02
N ASP A 586 -16.33 -5.69 -1.38
CA ASP A 586 -15.04 -5.66 -2.05
C ASP A 586 -13.89 -5.76 -1.04
N ASN A 587 -14.06 -5.17 0.14
CA ASN A 587 -13.02 -5.21 1.16
C ASN A 587 -13.51 -4.97 2.59
N VAL A 588 -12.56 -5.14 3.52
CA VAL A 588 -12.65 -4.74 4.92
C VAL A 588 -11.47 -3.83 5.27
N MET A 589 -11.77 -2.65 5.81
CA MET A 589 -10.81 -1.68 6.35
C MET A 589 -10.85 -1.72 7.87
N TYR A 590 -9.69 -1.69 8.52
CA TYR A 590 -9.60 -1.73 9.98
C TYR A 590 -8.33 -1.04 10.48
N LEU A 591 -8.42 -0.45 11.67
CA LEU A 591 -7.26 0.16 12.33
C LEU A 591 -6.34 -0.92 12.90
N ASN A 592 -5.03 -0.81 12.65
CA ASN A 592 -4.01 -1.74 13.14
C ASN A 592 -3.68 -1.60 14.64
#